data_AF-A0A356KRN1-F1
#
_entry.id   AF-A0A356KRN1-F1
#
_cell.length_a   1.000
_cell.length_b   1.000
_cell.length_c   1.000
_cell.angle_alpha   90.00
_cell.angle_beta   90.00
_cell.angle_gamma   90.00
#
_symmetry.space_group_name_H-M   'P 1'
#
loop_
_entity.id
_entity.type
_entity.pdbx_description
1 polymer ?
#
loop_
_entity_poly.entity_id
_entity_poly.type
_entity_poly.pdbx_seq_one_letter_code
_entity_poly.pdbx_strand_id
1 'polypeptide(L)'
;CPYCHDGLASADERVLCAECATPHHAACFSEHGGCALRGCESARSIDASEAAARQVCASCQGLSPAEAPFCAWCGETLVEARPGRVASPLLTLRQYAMAAGLVLATSLGIGGYLGKGQEPMLRTLELQAKTIRKEELRRGLQQLSALQVRFRAEDLDGDGQPDYALGLDELLSVSFEASPKGESRAWQLRRLLRDCTLTFSSKPEGGFEIHAAPRADEAQWLGVGGLRVDESGEASRSSESPQGAPRHAEDHEEEDHDERD
;
A
#
# COMPACT_ATOMS: atom_id res chain seq x y z
N CYS A 1 -4.48 -31.11 -0.03
CA CYS A 1 -3.71 -32.38 -0.10
C CYS A 1 -2.30 -32.06 -0.58
N PRO A 2 -1.22 -32.54 0.08
CA PRO A 2 0.16 -32.24 -0.35
C PRO A 2 0.56 -32.77 -1.72
N TYR A 3 -0.17 -33.75 -2.27
CA TYR A 3 0.10 -34.32 -3.60
C TYR A 3 -0.47 -33.46 -4.73
N CYS A 4 -1.78 -33.21 -4.73
CA CYS A 4 -2.45 -32.44 -5.79
C CYS A 4 -2.54 -30.94 -5.51
N HIS A 5 -2.21 -30.48 -4.31
CA HIS A 5 -2.34 -29.10 -3.82
C HIS A 5 -3.77 -28.53 -3.74
N ASP A 6 -4.80 -29.32 -4.02
CA ASP A 6 -6.20 -28.90 -3.88
C ASP A 6 -6.73 -28.99 -2.43
N GLY A 7 -7.80 -28.26 -2.15
CA GLY A 7 -8.55 -28.32 -0.90
C GLY A 7 -9.25 -29.67 -0.68
N LEU A 8 -9.41 -30.08 0.58
CA LEU A 8 -10.06 -31.34 0.97
C LEU A 8 -11.53 -31.08 1.33
N ALA A 9 -12.47 -31.38 0.43
CA ALA A 9 -13.85 -30.91 0.54
C ALA A 9 -14.77 -31.78 1.44
N SER A 10 -14.66 -33.12 1.40
CA SER A 10 -15.62 -34.06 2.01
C SER A 10 -14.92 -35.00 3.00
N ALA A 11 -15.43 -35.21 4.21
CA ALA A 11 -14.78 -36.08 5.23
C ALA A 11 -14.62 -37.53 4.75
N ASP A 12 -15.55 -37.98 3.91
CA ASP A 12 -15.67 -39.36 3.45
C ASP A 12 -14.67 -39.74 2.35
N GLU A 13 -13.98 -38.76 1.74
CA GLU A 13 -12.99 -39.00 0.68
C GLU A 13 -11.55 -38.67 1.13
N ARG A 14 -11.36 -38.38 2.42
CA ARG A 14 -10.04 -38.08 3.00
C ARG A 14 -9.50 -39.29 3.75
N VAL A 15 -8.21 -39.49 3.63
CA VAL A 15 -7.44 -40.39 4.47
C VAL A 15 -6.35 -39.61 5.17
N LEU A 16 -5.94 -40.08 6.35
CA LEU A 16 -4.86 -39.49 7.12
C LEU A 16 -3.66 -40.43 7.09
N CYS A 17 -2.46 -39.91 6.87
CA CYS A 17 -1.24 -40.70 7.03
C CYS A 17 -1.15 -41.26 8.45
N ALA A 18 -0.89 -42.56 8.61
CA ALA A 18 -0.84 -43.21 9.91
C ALA A 18 0.33 -42.72 10.80
N GLU A 19 1.36 -42.12 10.21
CA GLU A 19 2.57 -41.67 10.91
C GLU A 19 2.52 -40.16 11.23
N CYS A 20 2.33 -39.31 10.23
CA CYS A 20 2.35 -37.85 10.42
C CYS A 20 0.96 -37.19 10.48
N ALA A 21 -0.12 -37.98 10.38
CA ALA A 21 -1.51 -37.50 10.36
C ALA A 21 -1.83 -36.45 9.28
N THR A 22 -0.97 -36.30 8.26
CA THR A 22 -1.20 -35.36 7.16
C THR A 22 -2.38 -35.83 6.32
N PRO A 23 -3.31 -34.92 5.94
CA PRO A 23 -4.51 -35.31 5.21
C PRO A 23 -4.29 -35.38 3.70
N HIS A 24 -4.80 -36.45 3.10
CA HIS A 24 -4.78 -36.73 1.66
C HIS A 24 -6.18 -37.07 1.15
N HIS A 25 -6.41 -36.90 -0.15
CA HIS A 25 -7.50 -37.62 -0.79
C HIS A 25 -7.14 -39.11 -0.82
N ALA A 26 -8.12 -39.98 -0.62
CA ALA A 26 -7.93 -41.43 -0.69
C ALA A 26 -7.25 -41.85 -2.01
N ALA A 27 -7.71 -41.29 -3.14
CA ALA A 27 -7.15 -41.53 -4.46
C ALA A 27 -5.68 -41.08 -4.56
N CYS A 28 -5.37 -39.85 -4.13
CA CYS A 28 -4.00 -39.31 -4.17
C CYS A 28 -3.02 -40.11 -3.30
N PHE A 29 -3.46 -40.60 -2.14
CA PHE A 29 -2.61 -41.43 -1.27
C PHE A 29 -2.29 -42.77 -1.93
N SER A 30 -3.29 -43.41 -2.54
CA SER A 30 -3.12 -44.68 -3.26
C SER A 30 -2.26 -44.51 -4.52
N GLU A 31 -2.44 -43.42 -5.26
CA GLU A 31 -1.69 -43.15 -6.50
C GLU A 31 -0.21 -42.89 -6.22
N HIS A 32 0.08 -42.11 -5.17
CA HIS A 32 1.46 -41.84 -4.75
C HIS A 32 2.10 -43.05 -4.01
N GLY A 33 1.30 -44.04 -3.60
CA GLY A 33 1.77 -45.19 -2.82
C GLY A 33 2.10 -44.87 -1.35
N GLY A 34 1.62 -43.74 -0.83
CA GLY A 34 1.89 -43.31 0.55
C GLY A 34 1.84 -41.81 0.76
N CYS A 35 2.36 -41.37 1.91
CA CYS A 35 2.44 -39.96 2.28
C CYS A 35 3.32 -39.17 1.28
N ALA A 36 2.76 -38.10 0.71
CA ALA A 36 3.49 -37.17 -0.17
C ALA A 36 4.20 -36.04 0.59
N LEU A 37 4.12 -36.02 1.93
CA LEU A 37 4.82 -35.02 2.74
C LEU A 37 6.32 -35.36 2.78
N ARG A 38 7.17 -34.38 2.44
CA ARG A 38 8.63 -34.54 2.51
C ARG A 38 9.07 -34.96 3.91
N GLY A 39 9.74 -36.11 3.99
CA GLY A 39 10.28 -36.66 5.24
C GLY A 39 9.39 -37.67 5.97
N CYS A 40 8.24 -38.05 5.39
CA CYS A 40 7.42 -39.16 5.88
C CYS A 40 7.32 -40.24 4.81
N GLU A 41 7.74 -41.47 5.15
CA GLU A 41 7.78 -42.61 4.22
C GLU A 41 6.63 -43.61 4.47
N SER A 42 5.67 -43.25 5.33
CA SER A 42 4.54 -44.13 5.63
C SER A 42 3.65 -44.37 4.41
N ALA A 43 3.53 -45.65 4.06
CA ALA A 43 2.56 -46.17 3.11
C ALA A 43 1.22 -46.56 3.76
N ARG A 44 1.06 -46.33 5.07
CA ARG A 44 -0.16 -46.65 5.82
C ARG A 44 -1.04 -45.41 5.97
N SER A 45 -2.34 -45.60 5.76
CA SER A 45 -3.38 -44.60 6.01
C SER A 45 -4.40 -45.10 7.02
N ILE A 46 -5.12 -44.17 7.62
CA ILE A 46 -6.29 -44.40 8.48
C ILE A 46 -7.44 -43.59 7.89
N ASP A 47 -8.64 -44.16 7.86
CA ASP A 47 -9.82 -43.48 7.34
C ASP A 47 -10.18 -42.26 8.20
N ALA A 48 -10.57 -41.16 7.55
CA ALA A 48 -10.96 -39.94 8.27
C ALA A 48 -12.31 -40.11 9.01
N SER A 49 -13.13 -41.09 8.64
CA SER A 49 -14.36 -41.45 9.37
C SER A 49 -14.05 -42.15 10.70
N GLU A 50 -13.02 -43.00 10.76
CA GLU A 50 -12.45 -43.51 12.03
C GLU A 50 -11.74 -42.41 12.82
N ALA A 51 -11.32 -41.33 12.15
CA ALA A 51 -10.77 -40.14 12.78
C ALA A 51 -11.82 -39.28 13.52
N ALA A 52 -13.07 -39.72 13.65
CA ALA A 52 -14.00 -39.17 14.64
C ALA A 52 -13.46 -39.25 16.09
N ALA A 53 -12.45 -40.10 16.32
CA ALA A 53 -11.61 -40.09 17.53
C ALA A 53 -10.45 -39.06 17.47
N ARG A 54 -10.62 -37.93 16.77
CA ARG A 54 -9.63 -36.85 16.67
C ARG A 54 -10.26 -35.49 16.98
N GLN A 55 -9.46 -34.61 17.58
CA GLN A 55 -9.85 -33.27 17.98
C GLN A 55 -9.26 -32.23 17.03
N VAL A 56 -10.02 -31.17 16.75
CA VAL A 56 -9.57 -30.03 15.94
C VAL A 56 -8.92 -29.02 16.87
N CYS A 57 -7.68 -28.62 16.59
CA CYS A 57 -6.99 -27.58 17.35
C CYS A 57 -7.71 -26.23 17.19
N ALA A 58 -8.09 -25.58 18.30
CA ALA A 58 -8.74 -24.27 18.24
C ALA A 58 -7.81 -23.15 17.69
N SER A 59 -6.49 -23.30 17.85
CA SER A 59 -5.50 -22.30 17.44
C SER A 59 -5.19 -22.37 15.94
N CYS A 60 -4.86 -23.55 15.41
CA CYS A 60 -4.43 -23.70 14.02
C CYS A 60 -5.38 -24.51 13.13
N GLN A 61 -6.50 -25.02 13.69
CA GLN A 61 -7.47 -25.88 13.00
C GLN A 61 -6.89 -27.21 12.49
N GLY A 62 -5.66 -27.55 12.88
CA GLY A 62 -5.05 -28.85 12.57
C GLY A 62 -5.75 -30.00 13.29
N LEU A 63 -5.88 -31.14 12.60
CA LEU A 63 -6.40 -32.38 13.17
C LEU A 63 -5.33 -33.06 14.02
N SER A 64 -5.67 -33.45 15.24
CA SER A 64 -4.79 -34.18 16.16
C SER A 64 -5.52 -35.37 16.79
N PRO A 65 -4.83 -36.47 17.14
CA PRO A 65 -5.45 -37.61 17.85
C PRO A 65 -6.24 -37.15 19.09
N ALA A 66 -7.39 -37.76 19.41
CA ALA A 66 -8.19 -37.35 20.58
C ALA A 66 -7.42 -37.52 21.90
N GLU A 67 -6.49 -38.47 21.94
CA GLU A 67 -5.64 -38.73 23.11
C GLU A 67 -4.36 -37.87 23.13
N ALA A 68 -4.09 -37.09 22.07
CA ALA A 68 -2.87 -36.29 21.99
C ALA A 68 -2.92 -35.12 22.98
N PRO A 69 -1.93 -34.96 23.87
CA PRO A 69 -1.90 -33.86 24.83
C PRO A 69 -1.58 -32.49 24.19
N PHE A 70 -1.00 -32.48 22.98
CA PHE A 70 -0.63 -31.28 22.23
C PHE A 70 -0.93 -31.43 20.74
N CYS A 71 -1.07 -30.29 20.07
CA CYS A 71 -1.28 -30.21 18.63
C CYS A 71 0.01 -30.54 17.89
N ALA A 72 -0.05 -31.52 16.99
CA ALA A 72 1.09 -31.91 16.16
C ALA A 72 1.56 -30.80 15.19
N TRP A 73 0.72 -29.79 14.93
CA TRP A 73 0.98 -28.73 13.95
C TRP A 73 1.55 -27.46 14.56
N CYS A 74 1.00 -27.00 15.69
CA CYS A 74 1.42 -25.73 16.31
C CYS A 74 1.99 -25.88 17.72
N GLY A 75 1.95 -27.08 18.31
CA GLY A 75 2.42 -27.33 19.67
C GLY A 75 1.47 -26.88 20.79
N GLU A 76 0.34 -26.26 20.45
CA GLU A 76 -0.68 -25.83 21.43
C GLU A 76 -1.24 -27.02 22.20
N THR A 77 -1.45 -26.88 23.51
CA THR A 77 -2.06 -27.94 24.32
C THR A 77 -3.51 -28.17 23.91
N LEU A 78 -3.87 -29.42 23.59
CA LEU A 78 -5.22 -29.79 23.21
C LEU A 78 -6.08 -30.25 24.39
N VAL A 79 -5.47 -30.36 25.57
CA VAL A 79 -6.16 -30.67 26.81
C VAL A 79 -6.89 -29.43 27.29
N GLU A 80 -8.23 -29.43 27.24
CA GLU A 80 -9.08 -29.20 28.43
C GLU A 80 -10.59 -29.35 28.13
N ALA A 81 -11.12 -30.54 28.40
CA ALA A 81 -12.49 -30.68 28.91
C ALA A 81 -12.58 -31.91 29.80
N ARG A 82 -12.08 -31.80 31.04
CA ARG A 82 -12.62 -32.62 32.14
C ARG A 82 -14.11 -32.26 32.26
N PRO A 83 -15.07 -33.19 32.08
CA PRO A 83 -16.43 -32.91 32.50
C PRO A 83 -16.42 -32.80 34.03
N GLY A 84 -16.75 -31.63 34.55
CA GLY A 84 -16.94 -31.41 35.98
C GLY A 84 -15.78 -30.71 36.68
N ARG A 85 -15.68 -29.40 36.49
CA ARG A 85 -15.45 -28.50 37.62
C ARG A 85 -16.44 -27.34 37.56
N VAL A 86 -17.42 -27.46 38.45
CA VAL A 86 -18.05 -26.41 39.25
C VAL A 86 -18.29 -25.09 38.53
N ALA A 87 -19.57 -24.84 38.28
CA ALA A 87 -20.13 -23.51 38.03
C ALA A 87 -19.33 -22.44 38.79
N SER A 88 -18.59 -21.63 38.05
CA SER A 88 -18.20 -20.32 38.56
C SER A 88 -19.51 -19.65 38.98
N PRO A 89 -19.62 -19.00 40.15
CA PRO A 89 -20.78 -18.18 40.43
C PRO A 89 -20.87 -17.21 39.26
N LEU A 90 -21.99 -17.26 38.53
CA LEU A 90 -22.28 -16.30 37.48
C LEU A 90 -21.96 -14.94 38.08
N LEU A 91 -20.89 -14.31 37.60
CA LEU A 91 -20.61 -12.93 37.93
C LEU A 91 -21.93 -12.21 37.67
N THR A 92 -22.46 -11.57 38.70
CA THR A 92 -23.73 -10.85 38.58
C THR A 92 -23.62 -9.90 37.39
N LEU A 93 -24.70 -9.68 36.64
CA LEU A 93 -24.70 -8.78 35.46
C LEU A 93 -23.98 -7.45 35.74
N ARG A 94 -24.07 -6.97 36.98
CA ARG A 94 -23.38 -5.79 37.51
C ARG A 94 -21.85 -5.89 37.48
N GLN A 95 -21.28 -7.05 37.83
CA GLN A 95 -19.83 -7.26 37.78
C GLN A 95 -19.31 -7.31 36.33
N TYR A 96 -20.07 -7.88 35.41
CA TYR A 96 -19.74 -7.81 33.97
C TYR A 96 -19.79 -6.38 33.45
N ALA A 97 -20.84 -5.62 33.78
CA ALA A 97 -20.96 -4.22 33.37
C ALA A 97 -19.80 -3.36 33.91
N MET A 98 -19.38 -3.59 35.16
CA MET A 98 -18.22 -2.90 35.76
C MET A 98 -16.90 -3.26 35.06
N ALA A 99 -16.67 -4.56 34.79
CA ALA A 99 -15.47 -5.00 34.09
C ALA A 99 -15.41 -4.43 32.66
N ALA A 100 -16.52 -4.49 31.92
CA ALA A 100 -16.62 -3.93 30.58
C ALA A 100 -16.41 -2.40 30.58
N GLY A 101 -17.01 -1.69 31.53
CA GLY A 101 -16.80 -0.25 31.70
C GLY A 101 -15.35 0.11 31.97
N LEU A 102 -14.64 -0.67 32.80
CA LEU A 102 -13.22 -0.46 33.08
C LEU A 102 -12.37 -0.66 31.82
N VAL A 103 -12.62 -1.73 31.04
CA VAL A 103 -11.89 -1.98 29.79
C VAL A 103 -12.12 -0.87 28.77
N LEU A 104 -13.36 -0.39 28.63
CA LEU A 104 -13.67 0.71 27.71
C LEU A 104 -13.01 2.02 28.17
N ALA A 105 -13.05 2.32 29.47
CA ALA A 105 -12.42 3.53 30.02
C ALA A 105 -10.90 3.52 29.86
N THR A 106 -10.23 2.38 30.12
CA THR A 106 -8.78 2.27 29.92
C THR A 106 -8.41 2.31 28.45
N SER A 107 -9.19 1.68 27.57
CA SER A 107 -8.97 1.70 26.12
C SER A 107 -9.12 3.11 25.54
N LEU A 108 -10.16 3.85 25.95
CA LEU A 108 -10.36 5.26 25.56
C LEU A 108 -9.26 6.16 26.13
N GLY A 109 -8.83 5.94 27.36
CA GLY A 109 -7.73 6.69 27.98
C GLY A 109 -6.40 6.48 27.26
N ILE A 110 -6.04 5.23 26.98
CA ILE A 110 -4.82 4.88 26.24
C ILE A 110 -4.90 5.40 24.79
N GLY A 111 -6.04 5.21 24.11
CA GLY A 111 -6.26 5.70 22.75
C GLY A 111 -6.17 7.22 22.65
N GLY A 112 -6.77 7.95 23.59
CA GLY A 112 -6.69 9.41 23.66
C GLY A 112 -5.28 9.92 23.98
N TYR A 113 -4.57 9.24 24.89
CA TYR A 113 -3.19 9.60 25.24
C TYR A 113 -2.22 9.36 24.08
N LEU A 114 -2.31 8.21 23.41
CA LEU A 114 -1.49 7.89 22.24
C LEU A 114 -1.84 8.79 21.05
N GLY A 115 -3.11 9.09 20.82
CA GLY A 115 -3.55 9.99 19.75
C GLY A 115 -2.93 11.39 19.87
N LYS A 116 -2.90 11.97 21.08
CA LYS A 116 -2.26 13.28 21.32
C LYS A 116 -0.75 13.24 21.16
N GLY A 117 -0.10 12.12 21.50
CA GLY A 117 1.34 11.96 21.31
C GLY A 117 1.76 11.83 19.84
N GLN A 118 0.87 11.33 18.98
CA GLN A 118 1.20 11.06 17.57
C GLN A 118 1.04 12.26 16.65
N GLU A 119 0.23 13.26 17.00
CA GLU A 119 0.02 14.45 16.16
C GLU A 119 1.34 15.19 15.78
N PRO A 120 2.28 15.50 16.70
CA PRO A 120 3.54 16.16 16.32
C PRO A 120 4.42 15.29 15.41
N MET A 121 4.38 13.97 15.60
CA MET A 121 5.10 13.03 14.74
C MET A 121 4.50 13.00 13.33
N LEU A 122 3.17 12.94 13.21
CA LEU A 122 2.48 12.98 11.92
C LEU A 122 2.74 14.29 11.17
N ARG A 123 2.72 15.44 11.87
CA ARG A 123 3.09 16.74 11.28
C ARG A 123 4.53 16.75 10.79
N THR A 124 5.45 16.14 11.53
CA THR A 124 6.87 16.03 11.12
C THR A 124 7.02 15.14 9.89
N LEU A 125 6.34 13.99 9.85
CA LEU A 125 6.33 13.11 8.68
C LEU A 125 5.73 13.80 7.46
N GLU A 126 4.66 14.59 7.63
CA GLU A 126 4.05 15.36 6.55
C GLU A 126 5.02 16.42 5.99
N LEU A 127 5.73 17.15 6.86
CA LEU A 127 6.75 18.11 6.44
C LEU A 127 7.94 17.44 5.74
N GLN A 128 8.37 16.26 6.22
CA GLN A 128 9.40 15.46 5.56
C GLN A 128 8.94 15.00 4.17
N ALA A 129 7.72 14.48 4.05
CA ALA A 129 7.15 14.07 2.77
C ALA A 129 7.07 15.23 1.77
N LYS A 130 6.64 16.43 2.21
CA LYS A 130 6.65 17.65 1.38
C LYS A 130 8.05 18.02 0.91
N THR A 131 9.05 17.89 1.79
CA THR A 131 10.46 18.21 1.46
C THR A 131 11.03 17.23 0.45
N ILE A 132 10.80 15.93 0.65
CA ILE A 132 11.23 14.88 -0.28
C ILE A 132 10.60 15.07 -1.65
N ARG A 133 9.27 15.28 -1.72
CA ARG A 133 8.56 15.49 -2.99
C ARG A 133 9.05 16.72 -3.73
N LYS A 134 9.34 17.82 -3.03
CA LYS A 134 9.92 19.03 -3.63
C LYS A 134 11.31 18.78 -4.23
N GLU A 135 12.15 18.03 -3.52
CA GLU A 135 13.49 17.69 -3.99
C GLU A 135 13.46 16.72 -5.18
N GLU A 136 12.55 15.74 -5.17
CA GLU A 136 12.30 14.86 -6.31
C GLU A 136 11.85 15.66 -7.55
N LEU A 137 10.90 16.58 -7.38
CA LEU A 137 10.45 17.47 -8.46
C LEU A 137 11.59 18.32 -9.03
N ARG A 138 12.44 18.86 -8.16
CA ARG A 138 13.62 19.64 -8.59
C ARG A 138 14.56 18.80 -9.45
N ARG A 139 14.85 17.57 -9.03
CA ARG A 139 15.71 16.64 -9.81
C ARG A 139 15.07 16.27 -11.14
N GLY A 140 13.76 16.02 -11.16
CA GLY A 140 13.02 15.74 -12.40
C GLY A 140 13.09 16.90 -13.40
N LEU A 141 12.93 18.13 -12.92
CA LEU A 141 13.01 19.32 -13.79
C LEU A 141 14.43 19.60 -14.28
N GLN A 142 15.45 19.35 -13.45
CA GLN A 142 16.86 19.41 -13.90
C GLN A 142 17.15 18.40 -15.00
N GLN A 143 16.60 17.17 -14.88
CA GLN A 143 16.72 16.16 -15.92
C GLN A 143 16.01 16.58 -17.22
N LEU A 144 14.82 17.18 -17.13
CA LEU A 144 14.12 17.71 -18.30
C LEU A 144 14.90 18.85 -18.98
N SER A 145 15.47 19.77 -18.19
CA SER A 145 16.30 20.85 -18.72
C SER A 145 17.52 20.30 -19.47
N ALA A 146 18.22 19.32 -18.89
CA ALA A 146 19.34 18.66 -19.57
C ALA A 146 18.91 17.95 -20.87
N LEU A 147 17.73 17.32 -20.89
CA LEU A 147 17.18 16.71 -22.10
C LEU A 147 16.84 17.76 -23.17
N GLN A 148 16.31 18.92 -22.79
CA GLN A 148 16.02 20.01 -23.73
C GLN A 148 17.28 20.59 -24.38
N VAL A 149 18.35 20.79 -23.59
CA VAL A 149 19.65 21.22 -24.14
C VAL A 149 20.20 20.20 -25.13
N ARG A 150 20.07 18.90 -24.81
CA ARG A 150 20.48 17.82 -25.71
C ARG A 150 19.62 17.76 -26.97
N PHE A 151 18.30 17.91 -26.82
CA PHE A 151 17.34 17.92 -27.93
C PHE A 151 17.73 18.96 -28.98
N ARG A 152 17.99 20.19 -28.54
CA ARG A 152 18.45 21.29 -29.38
C ARG A 152 19.82 21.06 -30.01
N ALA A 153 20.77 20.55 -29.22
CA ALA A 153 22.16 20.39 -29.68
C ALA A 153 22.32 19.26 -30.71
N GLU A 154 21.50 18.21 -30.59
CA GLU A 154 21.54 17.03 -31.46
C GLU A 154 20.50 17.07 -32.59
N ASP A 155 19.67 18.12 -32.68
CA ASP A 155 18.59 18.24 -33.68
C ASP A 155 17.73 16.96 -33.69
N LEU A 156 17.19 16.65 -32.51
CA LEU A 156 16.55 15.36 -32.25
C LEU A 156 15.23 15.17 -33.02
N ASP A 157 14.52 16.24 -33.33
CA ASP A 157 13.37 16.23 -34.25
C ASP A 157 13.79 16.12 -35.73
N GLY A 158 15.04 16.45 -36.07
CA GLY A 158 15.63 16.23 -37.39
C GLY A 158 15.06 17.16 -38.46
N ASP A 159 14.57 18.33 -38.07
CA ASP A 159 14.03 19.34 -38.98
C ASP A 159 15.11 20.31 -39.49
N GLY A 160 16.34 20.19 -38.96
CA GLY A 160 17.49 21.02 -39.33
C GLY A 160 17.50 22.38 -38.65
N GLN A 161 16.63 22.62 -37.67
CA GLN A 161 16.59 23.82 -36.84
C GLN A 161 16.97 23.49 -35.39
N PRO A 162 17.83 24.29 -34.75
CA PRO A 162 18.18 24.08 -33.35
C PRO A 162 17.06 24.59 -32.43
N ASP A 163 15.99 23.81 -32.33
CA ASP A 163 14.79 24.11 -31.55
C ASP A 163 14.66 23.25 -30.27
N TYR A 164 13.68 23.58 -29.44
CA TYR A 164 13.37 22.87 -28.19
C TYR A 164 12.05 22.12 -28.34
N ALA A 165 11.92 20.98 -27.67
CA ALA A 165 10.68 20.21 -27.69
C ALA A 165 9.53 21.03 -27.08
N LEU A 166 8.38 21.03 -27.75
CA LEU A 166 7.17 21.79 -27.38
C LEU A 166 6.40 21.12 -26.24
N GLY A 167 6.68 19.84 -25.97
CA GLY A 167 5.99 19.08 -24.94
C GLY A 167 6.81 17.93 -24.38
N LEU A 168 6.32 17.40 -23.27
CA LEU A 168 6.97 16.27 -22.61
C LEU A 168 6.95 15.01 -23.47
N ASP A 169 5.85 14.73 -24.19
CA ASP A 169 5.75 13.51 -25.01
C ASP A 169 6.77 13.50 -26.15
N GLU A 170 6.97 14.63 -26.83
CA GLU A 170 7.98 14.81 -27.88
C GLU A 170 9.41 14.67 -27.34
N LEU A 171 9.70 15.30 -26.20
CA LEU A 171 11.00 15.18 -25.56
C LEU A 171 11.31 13.72 -25.15
N LEU A 172 10.30 13.01 -24.65
CA LEU A 172 10.44 11.62 -24.21
C LEU A 172 10.48 10.62 -25.36
N SER A 173 9.77 10.86 -26.48
CA SER A 173 9.80 9.94 -27.62
C SER A 173 11.21 9.86 -28.20
N VAL A 174 11.86 11.00 -28.42
CA VAL A 174 13.17 10.98 -29.07
C VAL A 174 14.31 10.57 -28.12
N SER A 175 14.21 10.91 -26.84
CA SER A 175 15.30 10.66 -25.88
C SER A 175 15.48 9.19 -25.49
N PHE A 176 14.46 8.35 -25.66
CA PHE A 176 14.43 7.02 -25.03
C PHE A 176 14.24 5.82 -25.98
N GLU A 177 14.06 6.05 -27.28
CA GLU A 177 13.90 4.98 -28.28
C GLU A 177 15.09 4.01 -28.39
N ALA A 178 16.27 4.37 -27.87
CA ALA A 178 17.49 3.59 -28.06
C ALA A 178 17.92 2.69 -26.87
N SER A 179 17.20 2.66 -25.73
CA SER A 179 17.67 1.88 -24.57
C SER A 179 16.56 1.30 -23.69
N PRO A 180 16.65 0.02 -23.25
CA PRO A 180 15.71 -0.55 -22.28
C PRO A 180 15.77 0.14 -20.90
N LYS A 181 16.87 0.83 -20.58
CA LYS A 181 16.94 1.71 -19.39
C LYS A 181 16.19 3.03 -19.60
N GLY A 182 15.91 3.39 -20.85
CA GLY A 182 15.19 4.59 -21.25
C GLY A 182 13.72 4.55 -20.88
N GLU A 183 13.04 3.42 -21.11
CA GLU A 183 11.63 3.26 -20.73
C GLU A 183 11.39 3.45 -19.23
N SER A 184 12.28 2.91 -18.39
CA SER A 184 12.19 3.09 -16.93
C SER A 184 12.32 4.55 -16.52
N ARG A 185 13.22 5.31 -17.17
CA ARG A 185 13.40 6.75 -16.90
C ARG A 185 12.24 7.59 -17.41
N ALA A 186 11.75 7.30 -18.62
CA ALA A 186 10.56 7.95 -19.17
C ALA A 186 9.34 7.74 -18.27
N TRP A 187 9.16 6.52 -17.76
CA TRP A 187 8.10 6.22 -16.80
C TRP A 187 8.28 6.96 -15.46
N GLN A 188 9.51 7.04 -14.93
CA GLN A 188 9.79 7.79 -13.70
C GLN A 188 9.47 9.29 -13.87
N LEU A 189 9.86 9.90 -14.98
CA LEU A 189 9.55 11.30 -15.28
C LEU A 189 8.04 11.51 -15.43
N ARG A 190 7.36 10.68 -16.23
CA ARG A 190 5.89 10.74 -16.37
C ARG A 190 5.18 10.61 -15.03
N ARG A 191 5.62 9.68 -14.18
CA ARG A 191 5.04 9.47 -12.85
C ARG A 191 5.25 10.68 -11.94
N LEU A 192 6.47 11.21 -11.91
CA LEU A 192 6.85 12.32 -11.04
C LEU A 192 6.14 13.62 -11.44
N LEU A 193 5.89 13.79 -12.74
CA LEU A 193 5.27 14.98 -13.32
C LEU A 193 3.76 14.84 -13.53
N ARG A 194 3.18 13.67 -13.26
CA ARG A 194 1.74 13.39 -13.43
C ARG A 194 0.85 14.38 -12.68
N ASP A 195 1.34 14.84 -11.54
CA ASP A 195 0.60 15.73 -10.65
C ASP A 195 0.92 17.21 -10.89
N CYS A 196 1.74 17.50 -11.91
CA CYS A 196 2.10 18.84 -12.34
C CYS A 196 1.56 19.14 -13.74
N THR A 197 1.02 20.33 -13.92
CA THR A 197 0.85 20.95 -15.23
C THR A 197 2.20 21.54 -15.63
N LEU A 198 2.75 21.04 -16.73
CA LEU A 198 3.99 21.54 -17.31
C LEU A 198 3.67 22.47 -18.47
N THR A 199 4.28 23.65 -18.46
CA THR A 199 4.25 24.58 -19.59
C THR A 199 5.68 24.83 -20.04
N PHE A 200 5.92 24.54 -21.31
CA PHE A 200 7.19 24.80 -21.99
C PHE A 200 7.03 26.10 -22.78
N SER A 201 7.99 27.02 -22.63
CA SER A 201 8.05 28.23 -23.44
C SER A 201 9.46 28.47 -23.93
N SER A 202 9.60 28.85 -25.20
CA SER A 202 10.85 29.38 -25.75
C SER A 202 10.94 30.88 -25.48
N LYS A 203 12.15 31.37 -25.23
CA LYS A 203 12.39 32.82 -25.07
C LYS A 203 12.81 33.42 -26.42
N PRO A 204 12.39 34.67 -26.73
CA PRO A 204 12.73 35.32 -28.00
C PRO A 204 14.23 35.59 -28.15
N GLU A 205 14.97 35.71 -27.04
CA GLU A 205 16.42 35.91 -27.03
C GLU A 205 17.22 34.59 -27.15
N GLY A 206 16.54 33.47 -27.36
CA GLY A 206 17.09 32.13 -27.23
C GLY A 206 16.96 31.59 -25.80
N GLY A 207 16.95 30.27 -25.70
CA GLY A 207 16.72 29.55 -24.44
C GLY A 207 15.27 29.10 -24.27
N PHE A 208 15.04 28.34 -23.21
CA PHE A 208 13.74 27.78 -22.86
C PHE A 208 13.45 27.98 -21.38
N GLU A 209 12.19 27.81 -21.05
CA GLU A 209 11.70 27.81 -19.69
C GLU A 209 10.71 26.67 -19.51
N ILE A 210 10.91 25.91 -18.43
CA ILE A 210 9.96 24.91 -17.99
C ILE A 210 9.34 25.42 -16.70
N HIS A 211 8.03 25.62 -16.73
CA HIS A 211 7.27 25.95 -15.54
C HIS A 211 6.41 24.76 -15.14
N ALA A 212 6.60 24.31 -13.89
CA ALA A 212 5.83 23.23 -13.29
C ALA A 212 4.91 23.79 -12.20
N ALA A 213 3.60 23.71 -12.43
CA ALA A 213 2.59 24.06 -11.45
C ALA A 213 1.90 22.79 -10.94
N PRO A 214 1.71 22.59 -9.63
CA PRO A 214 0.84 21.52 -9.14
C PRO A 214 -0.57 21.68 -9.68
N ARG A 215 -1.29 20.56 -9.84
CA ARG A 215 -2.74 20.62 -10.09
C ARG A 215 -3.49 21.28 -8.94
N ALA A 216 -4.66 21.85 -9.22
CA ALA A 216 -5.40 22.72 -8.29
C ALA A 216 -5.76 22.02 -6.96
N ASP A 217 -6.00 20.72 -6.99
CA ASP A 217 -6.23 19.85 -5.83
C ASP A 217 -4.97 19.64 -4.96
N GLU A 218 -3.78 19.86 -5.54
CA GLU A 218 -2.50 19.74 -4.85
C GLU A 218 -1.79 21.08 -4.58
N ALA A 219 -2.35 22.22 -5.03
CA ALA A 219 -1.73 23.54 -4.91
C ALA A 219 -1.37 23.93 -3.45
N GLN A 220 -2.10 23.37 -2.48
CA GLN A 220 -1.86 23.57 -1.05
C GLN A 220 -0.57 22.88 -0.55
N TRP A 221 -0.05 21.89 -1.27
CA TRP A 221 1.06 21.03 -0.83
C TRP A 221 2.45 21.58 -1.17
N LEU A 222 2.62 22.28 -2.29
CA LEU A 222 3.92 22.77 -2.75
C LEU A 222 4.24 24.21 -2.31
N GLY A 223 3.28 24.91 -1.71
CA GLY A 223 3.44 26.31 -1.30
C GLY A 223 3.54 27.24 -2.52
N VAL A 224 2.43 27.36 -3.25
CA VAL A 224 1.95 28.44 -4.16
C VAL A 224 2.91 29.10 -5.18
N GLY A 225 4.19 28.71 -5.28
CA GLY A 225 5.09 29.15 -6.34
C GLY A 225 5.45 27.98 -7.23
N GLY A 226 5.17 28.07 -8.53
CA GLY A 226 5.67 27.11 -9.51
C GLY A 226 7.21 27.07 -9.49
N LEU A 227 7.78 25.95 -9.90
CA LEU A 227 9.22 25.85 -10.09
C LEU A 227 9.56 26.23 -11.54
N ARG A 228 10.50 27.17 -11.69
CA ARG A 228 11.01 27.62 -12.99
C ARG A 228 12.43 27.10 -13.14
N VAL A 229 12.72 26.44 -14.26
CA VAL A 229 14.08 26.03 -14.63
C VAL A 229 14.41 26.67 -15.97
N ASP A 230 15.58 27.29 -16.05
CA ASP A 230 16.11 27.87 -17.29
C ASP A 230 17.16 26.94 -17.94
N GLU A 231 17.80 27.45 -18.98
CA GLU A 231 18.81 26.73 -19.76
C GLU A 231 20.06 26.35 -18.93
N SER A 232 20.35 27.06 -17.83
CA SER A 232 21.46 26.72 -16.94
C SER A 232 21.14 25.52 -16.04
N GLY A 233 19.87 25.08 -16.00
CA GLY A 233 19.39 24.05 -15.08
C GLY A 233 19.19 24.56 -13.64
N GLU A 234 19.37 25.86 -13.40
CA GLU A 234 19.09 26.46 -12.09
C GLU A 234 17.59 26.60 -11.87
N ALA A 235 17.09 25.92 -10.84
CA ALA A 235 15.70 25.99 -10.45
C ALA A 235 15.48 27.19 -9.51
N SER A 236 14.71 28.17 -9.96
CA SER A 236 14.26 29.32 -9.20
C SER A 236 12.77 29.19 -8.85
N ARG A 237 12.35 29.81 -7.74
CA ARG A 237 10.92 29.94 -7.42
C ARG A 237 10.37 31.10 -8.24
N SER A 238 9.23 30.91 -8.91
CA SER A 238 8.51 32.08 -9.43
C SER A 238 8.03 32.91 -8.24
N SER A 239 8.42 34.18 -8.21
CA SER A 239 7.86 35.16 -7.28
C SER A 239 6.51 35.70 -7.77
N GLU A 240 6.14 35.38 -9.01
CA GLU A 240 4.86 35.74 -9.60
C GLU A 240 3.76 34.86 -9.01
N SER A 241 2.97 35.46 -8.10
CA SER A 241 1.67 34.92 -7.72
C SER A 241 0.85 34.69 -8.98
N PRO A 242 0.12 33.56 -9.11
CA PRO A 242 -0.73 33.31 -10.26
C PRO A 242 -1.85 34.36 -10.32
N GLN A 243 -1.61 35.46 -11.03
CA GLN A 243 -2.60 36.48 -11.34
C GLN A 243 -3.53 35.92 -12.42
N GLY A 244 -4.44 35.01 -12.05
CA GLY A 244 -5.34 34.42 -13.04
C GLY A 244 -6.18 33.22 -12.61
N ALA A 245 -6.31 32.90 -11.32
CA ALA A 245 -7.33 31.94 -10.91
C ALA A 245 -8.73 32.56 -11.11
N PRO A 246 -9.67 31.90 -11.81
CA PRO A 246 -11.02 32.41 -11.98
C PRO A 246 -11.66 32.57 -10.60
N ARG A 247 -12.04 33.80 -10.26
CA ARG A 247 -12.82 34.08 -9.05
C ARG A 247 -14.17 33.39 -9.21
N HIS A 248 -14.38 32.30 -8.48
CA HIS A 248 -15.73 31.83 -8.20
C HIS A 248 -16.46 32.98 -7.50
N ALA A 249 -17.55 33.46 -8.10
CA ALA A 249 -18.45 34.40 -7.46
C ALA A 249 -19.06 33.69 -6.26
N GLU A 250 -18.62 34.06 -5.06
CA GLU A 250 -19.34 33.75 -3.84
C GLU A 250 -20.52 34.73 -3.77
N ASP A 251 -21.72 34.20 -4.03
CA ASP A 251 -22.99 34.88 -3.75
C ASP A 251 -23.08 35.07 -2.22
N HIS A 252 -22.81 36.30 -1.77
CA HIS A 252 -23.09 36.72 -0.40
C HIS A 252 -24.60 36.94 -0.26
N GLU A 253 -25.31 35.97 0.32
CA GLU A 253 -26.64 36.20 0.90
C GLU A 253 -26.45 36.99 2.20
N GLU A 254 -26.86 38.25 2.16
CA GLU A 254 -26.91 39.19 3.28
C GLU A 254 -28.16 38.87 4.11
N GLU A 255 -28.00 38.13 5.22
CA GLU A 255 -29.05 37.94 6.22
C GLU A 255 -29.20 39.21 7.06
N ASP A 256 -30.20 40.02 6.74
CA ASP A 256 -30.73 41.10 7.57
C ASP A 256 -31.34 40.52 8.86
N HIS A 257 -30.67 40.74 10.00
CA HIS A 257 -31.26 40.54 11.32
C HIS A 257 -31.88 41.85 11.82
N ASP A 258 -33.21 41.89 11.75
CA ASP A 258 -34.11 42.93 12.26
C ASP A 258 -34.15 42.86 13.81
N GLU A 259 -33.55 43.84 14.49
CA GLU A 259 -33.70 44.07 15.93
C GLU A 259 -34.98 44.88 16.20
N ARG A 260 -35.96 44.25 16.84
CA ARG A 260 -37.02 44.93 17.60
C ARG A 260 -37.08 44.33 19.01
N ASP A 261 -36.76 45.15 20.00
CA ASP A 261 -37.46 45.27 21.28
C ASP A 261 -37.05 46.58 21.99
#